data_AF-A0A6J5F458-F1
#
_entry.id   AF-A0A6J5F458-F1
#
_cell.length_a   1.000
_cell.length_b   1.000
_cell.length_c   1.000
_cell.angle_alpha   90.00
_cell.angle_beta   90.00
_cell.angle_gamma   90.00
#
_symmetry.space_group_name_H-M   'P 1'
#
loop_
_entity.id
_entity.type
_entity.pdbx_description
1 polymer ?
#
loop_
_entity_poly.entity_id
_entity_poly.type
_entity_poly.pdbx_seq_one_letter_code
_entity_poly.pdbx_strand_id
1 'polypeptide(L)'
;MYGTSTCGDYDLRAKCTKAGQGRRIKRYPGDGQREALRQVMQHPQAGRIFSQRKAIVAPVFSSLRGQQGLNRFRRRGLAAVRREFTLHVMAYNLSRAVALQRALFSFLWATYSPRASRGQLYALDFSPGFRASTAVTRAA
;
A
#
# COMPACT_ATOMS: atom_id res chain seq x y z
N MET A 1 -21.46 18.48 -15.72
CA MET A 1 -21.82 19.04 -14.40
C MET A 1 -23.33 19.20 -14.42
N TYR A 2 -24.06 18.49 -13.57
CA TYR A 2 -25.52 18.48 -13.59
C TYR A 2 -26.02 19.45 -12.52
N GLY A 3 -26.96 20.30 -12.90
CA GLY A 3 -27.62 21.25 -12.02
C GLY A 3 -28.89 21.72 -12.70
N THR A 4 -29.92 21.93 -11.90
CA THR A 4 -31.20 22.47 -12.35
C THR A 4 -31.29 23.91 -11.83
N SER A 5 -31.59 24.85 -12.73
CA SER A 5 -31.83 26.27 -12.39
C SER A 5 -33.24 26.50 -11.84
N THR A 6 -34.16 25.57 -12.08
CA THR A 6 -35.57 25.65 -11.69
C THR A 6 -35.87 24.65 -10.58
N CYS A 7 -35.52 25.01 -9.34
CA CYS A 7 -36.15 24.36 -8.21
C CYS A 7 -37.59 24.91 -8.12
N GLY A 8 -38.59 24.10 -8.45
CA GLY A 8 -40.00 24.43 -8.20
C GLY A 8 -40.33 24.40 -6.71
N ASP A 9 -41.58 24.70 -6.36
CA ASP A 9 -42.12 24.40 -5.03
C ASP A 9 -42.63 22.96 -5.03
N TYR A 10 -41.85 22.09 -4.40
CA TYR A 10 -42.14 20.68 -4.23
C TYR A 10 -41.81 20.27 -2.79
N ASP A 11 -42.47 19.24 -2.27
CA ASP A 11 -42.41 18.89 -0.85
C ASP A 11 -41.00 18.55 -0.32
N LEU A 12 -40.08 18.11 -1.18
CA LEU A 12 -38.70 17.85 -0.74
C LEU A 12 -37.82 19.11 -0.72
N ARG A 13 -38.34 20.29 -1.10
CA ARG A 13 -37.63 21.57 -0.95
C ARG A 13 -37.30 21.88 0.50
N ALA A 14 -38.18 21.49 1.44
CA ALA A 14 -37.92 21.57 2.88
C ALA A 14 -36.71 20.71 3.33
N LYS A 15 -36.38 19.65 2.58
CA LYS A 15 -35.23 18.76 2.81
C LYS A 15 -34.02 19.09 1.92
N CYS A 16 -34.12 20.14 1.10
CA CYS A 16 -33.08 20.53 0.15
C CYS A 16 -31.97 21.35 0.81
N THR A 17 -30.83 21.48 0.13
CA THR A 17 -29.74 22.37 0.55
C THR A 17 -30.17 23.84 0.50
N LYS A 18 -29.83 24.64 1.51
CA LYS A 18 -30.18 26.08 1.64
C LYS A 18 -29.63 27.00 0.54
N ALA A 19 -28.89 26.47 -0.43
CA ALA A 19 -28.29 27.27 -1.51
C ALA A 19 -29.36 27.72 -2.51
N GLY A 20 -29.48 29.03 -2.74
CA GLY A 20 -30.52 29.61 -3.61
C GLY A 20 -30.47 29.16 -5.07
N GLN A 21 -29.30 28.77 -5.59
CA GLN A 21 -29.14 28.24 -6.96
C GLN A 21 -29.14 26.70 -7.05
N GLY A 22 -29.47 26.02 -5.95
CA GLY A 22 -29.46 24.56 -5.89
C GLY A 22 -28.05 23.95 -5.86
N ARG A 23 -27.98 22.66 -5.54
CA ARG A 23 -26.73 21.90 -5.48
C ARG A 23 -26.29 21.48 -6.88
N ARG A 24 -25.08 21.86 -7.29
CA ARG A 24 -24.46 21.33 -8.51
C ARG A 24 -23.77 20.00 -8.21
N ILE A 25 -24.05 18.97 -9.00
CA ILE A 25 -23.48 17.63 -8.84
C ILE A 25 -22.52 17.36 -10.00
N LYS A 26 -21.28 17.01 -9.68
CA LYS A 26 -20.32 16.47 -10.64
C LYS A 26 -20.52 14.96 -10.72
N ARG A 27 -20.87 14.47 -11.91
CA ARG A 27 -20.94 13.05 -12.24
C ARG A 27 -19.87 12.76 -13.28
N TYR A 28 -19.04 11.77 -13.00
CA TYR A 28 -18.02 11.25 -13.90
C TYR A 28 -18.53 9.98 -14.57
N PRO A 29 -17.96 9.59 -15.73
CA PRO A 29 -18.30 8.33 -16.38
C PRO A 29 -18.17 7.09 -15.48
N GLY A 30 -17.30 7.16 -14.45
CA GLY A 30 -17.04 6.08 -13.49
C GLY A 30 -18.00 6.01 -12.28
N ASP A 31 -18.95 6.94 -12.14
CA ASP A 31 -19.76 7.01 -10.92
C ASP A 31 -20.85 5.93 -10.85
N GLY A 32 -21.31 5.40 -11.98
CA GLY A 32 -22.24 4.26 -12.00
C GLY A 32 -21.61 3.01 -11.36
N GLN A 33 -20.34 2.74 -11.65
CA GLN A 33 -19.62 1.62 -11.05
C GLN A 33 -19.42 1.82 -9.55
N ARG A 34 -19.22 3.06 -9.08
CA ARG A 34 -19.13 3.37 -7.65
C ARG A 34 -20.44 3.13 -6.91
N GLU A 35 -21.57 3.43 -7.55
CA GLU A 35 -22.90 3.18 -6.97
C GLU A 35 -23.22 1.70 -6.92
N ALA A 36 -22.92 0.96 -7.99
CA ALA A 36 -23.04 -0.50 -8.02
C ALA A 36 -22.17 -1.14 -6.91
N LEU A 37 -20.93 -0.68 -6.75
CA LEU A 37 -20.07 -1.13 -5.65
C LEU A 37 -20.68 -0.82 -4.29
N ARG A 38 -21.29 0.36 -4.10
CA ARG A 38 -21.94 0.73 -2.84
C ARG A 38 -23.10 -0.20 -2.50
N GLN A 39 -23.89 -0.63 -3.50
CA GLN A 39 -24.95 -1.62 -3.30
C GLN A 39 -24.37 -2.97 -2.87
N VAL A 40 -23.32 -3.45 -3.54
CA VAL A 40 -22.65 -4.71 -3.17
C VAL A 40 -22.07 -4.65 -1.75
N MET A 41 -21.52 -3.51 -1.34
CA MET A 41 -20.96 -3.32 0.01
C MET A 41 -22.00 -3.26 1.13
N GLN A 42 -23.31 -3.20 0.82
CA GLN A 42 -24.36 -3.35 1.84
C GLN A 42 -24.39 -4.77 2.42
N HIS A 43 -23.89 -5.76 1.67
CA HIS A 43 -23.80 -7.13 2.16
C HIS A 43 -22.59 -7.31 3.09
N PRO A 44 -22.76 -7.74 4.36
CA PRO A 44 -21.66 -7.83 5.33
C PRO A 44 -20.50 -8.72 4.87
N GLN A 45 -20.81 -9.85 4.21
CA GLN A 45 -19.80 -10.76 3.67
C GLN A 45 -18.95 -10.11 2.56
N ALA A 46 -19.57 -9.30 1.70
CA ALA A 46 -18.86 -8.61 0.63
C ALA A 46 -17.89 -7.57 1.21
N GLY A 47 -18.31 -6.84 2.25
CA GLY A 47 -17.44 -5.92 2.99
C GLY A 47 -16.23 -6.62 3.63
N ARG A 48 -16.43 -7.79 4.24
CA ARG A 48 -15.35 -8.60 4.83
C ARG A 48 -14.34 -9.08 3.79
N ILE A 49 -14.79 -9.55 2.63
CA ILE A 49 -13.89 -9.96 1.54
C ILE A 49 -13.15 -8.74 0.96
N PHE A 50 -13.86 -7.62 0.80
CA PHE A 50 -13.27 -6.40 0.26
C PHE A 50 -12.18 -5.82 1.18
N SER A 51 -12.35 -5.89 2.50
CA SER A 51 -11.37 -5.38 3.46
C SER A 51 -10.02 -6.11 3.39
N GLN A 52 -10.03 -7.41 3.07
CA GLN A 52 -8.81 -8.22 2.89
C GLN A 52 -7.96 -7.72 1.71
N ARG A 53 -8.57 -7.15 0.66
CA ARG A 53 -7.84 -6.67 -0.52
C ARG A 53 -6.87 -5.53 -0.20
N LYS A 54 -7.17 -4.74 0.84
CA LYS A 54 -6.29 -3.65 1.30
C LYS A 54 -4.92 -4.19 1.71
N ALA A 55 -4.89 -5.34 2.37
CA ALA A 55 -3.65 -5.97 2.82
C ALA A 55 -2.79 -6.51 1.66
N ILE A 56 -3.40 -6.80 0.51
CA ILE A 56 -2.68 -7.36 -0.65
C ILE A 56 -2.05 -6.23 -1.47
N VAL A 57 -2.84 -5.20 -1.80
CA VAL A 57 -2.46 -4.21 -2.81
C VAL A 57 -1.70 -3.03 -2.21
N ALA A 58 -2.08 -2.57 -1.01
CA ALA A 58 -1.47 -1.38 -0.41
C ALA A 58 0.03 -1.53 -0.10
N PRO A 59 0.53 -2.69 0.39
CA PRO A 59 1.96 -2.86 0.66
C PRO A 59 2.82 -2.76 -0.60
N VAL A 60 2.31 -3.23 -1.75
CA VAL A 60 3.01 -3.11 -3.04
C VAL A 60 3.20 -1.64 -3.38
N PHE A 61 2.12 -0.85 -3.38
CA PHE A 61 2.22 0.59 -3.68
C PHE A 61 3.06 1.35 -2.64
N SER A 62 2.99 0.97 -1.37
CA SER A 62 3.84 1.53 -0.32
C SER A 62 5.32 1.25 -0.60
N SER A 63 5.67 0.03 -1.01
CA SER A 63 7.04 -0.34 -1.37
C SER A 63 7.52 0.41 -2.62
N LEU A 64 6.70 0.48 -3.67
CA LEU A 64 7.04 1.25 -4.88
C LEU A 64 7.30 2.72 -4.55
N ARG A 65 6.45 3.34 -3.73
CA ARG A 65 6.61 4.75 -3.34
C ARG A 65 7.79 4.96 -2.40
N GLY A 66 7.88 4.18 -1.32
CA GLY A 66 8.81 4.39 -0.22
C GLY A 66 10.20 3.84 -0.50
N GLN A 67 10.30 2.59 -0.95
CA GLN A 67 11.59 1.92 -1.19
C GLN A 67 12.16 2.26 -2.57
N GLN A 68 11.31 2.29 -3.61
CA GLN A 68 11.77 2.58 -4.97
C GLN A 68 11.64 4.07 -5.36
N GLY A 69 11.07 4.91 -4.49
CA GLY A 69 10.94 6.35 -4.74
C GLY A 69 9.98 6.72 -5.88
N LEU A 70 9.06 5.83 -6.28
CA LEU A 70 8.13 6.06 -7.39
C LEU A 70 7.01 7.05 -6.99
N ASN A 71 7.38 8.33 -6.92
CA ASN A 71 6.45 9.44 -6.68
C ASN A 71 5.99 10.12 -7.98
N ARG A 72 6.83 10.06 -9.01
CA ARG A 72 6.57 10.59 -10.36
C ARG A 72 7.25 9.72 -11.40
N PHE A 73 6.64 9.58 -12.57
CA PHE A 73 7.30 8.96 -13.71
C PHE A 73 8.32 9.94 -14.31
N ARG A 74 9.50 9.43 -14.69
CA ARG A 74 10.55 10.21 -15.35
C ARG A 74 10.35 10.27 -16.86
N ARG A 75 9.71 9.26 -17.45
CA ARG A 75 9.44 9.20 -18.89
C ARG A 75 8.12 9.88 -19.25
N ARG A 76 8.03 10.33 -20.51
CA ARG A 76 6.81 10.92 -21.10
C ARG A 76 6.21 9.95 -22.13
N GLY A 77 4.89 9.97 -22.24
CA GLY A 77 4.12 9.10 -23.14
C GLY A 77 3.81 7.73 -22.54
N LEU A 78 2.62 7.21 -22.85
CA LEU A 78 2.08 5.98 -22.25
C LEU A 78 2.99 4.77 -22.43
N ALA A 79 3.59 4.59 -23.62
CA ALA A 79 4.48 3.46 -23.89
C ALA A 79 5.74 3.49 -23.01
N ALA A 80 6.33 4.66 -22.80
CA ALA A 80 7.54 4.78 -21.99
C ALA A 80 7.24 4.68 -20.49
N VAL A 81 6.11 5.27 -20.03
CA VAL A 81 5.62 5.12 -18.66
C VAL A 81 5.32 3.66 -18.32
N ARG A 82 4.73 2.90 -19.25
CA ARG A 82 4.50 1.46 -19.06
C ARG A 82 5.80 0.71 -18.83
N ARG A 83 6.84 0.95 -19.65
CA ARG A 83 8.16 0.32 -19.47
C ARG A 83 8.80 0.67 -18.13
N GLU A 84 8.75 1.94 -17.74
CA GLU A 84 9.26 2.40 -16.44
C GLU A 84 8.53 1.70 -15.28
N PHE A 85 7.20 1.65 -15.34
CA PHE A 85 6.40 0.96 -14.33
C PHE A 85 6.69 -0.55 -14.28
N THR A 86 6.81 -1.20 -15.44
CA THR A 86 7.18 -2.63 -15.51
C THR A 86 8.51 -2.89 -14.84
N LEU A 87 9.52 -2.03 -15.03
CA LEU A 87 10.81 -2.18 -14.37
C LEU A 87 10.69 -2.10 -12.84
N HIS A 88 9.92 -1.15 -12.33
CA HIS A 88 9.62 -1.02 -10.89
C HIS A 88 8.94 -2.27 -10.32
N VAL A 89 7.95 -2.82 -11.03
CA VAL A 89 7.26 -4.04 -10.64
C VAL A 89 8.20 -5.26 -10.68
N MET A 90 9.03 -5.39 -11.71
CA MET A 90 10.03 -6.46 -11.78
C MET A 90 11.02 -6.39 -10.62
N ALA A 91 11.54 -5.20 -10.30
CA ALA A 91 12.42 -4.99 -9.15
C ALA A 91 11.73 -5.36 -7.82
N TYR A 92 10.44 -5.05 -7.68
CA TYR A 92 9.66 -5.46 -6.50
C TYR A 92 9.51 -7.00 -6.42
N ASN A 93 9.20 -7.66 -7.53
CA ASN A 93 9.05 -9.12 -7.56
C ASN A 93 10.38 -9.82 -7.24
N LEU A 94 11.49 -9.31 -7.77
CA LEU A 94 12.83 -9.83 -7.47
C LEU A 94 13.20 -9.65 -6.00
N SER A 95 12.89 -8.50 -5.37
CA SER A 95 13.16 -8.31 -3.95
C SER A 95 12.38 -9.29 -3.07
N ARG A 96 11.15 -9.64 -3.45
CA ARG A 96 10.35 -10.68 -2.80
C ARG A 96 10.96 -12.07 -2.99
N ALA A 97 11.42 -12.41 -4.19
CA ALA A 97 12.09 -13.68 -4.46
C ALA A 97 13.38 -13.84 -3.62
N VAL A 98 14.20 -12.80 -3.54
CA VAL A 98 15.42 -12.81 -2.71
C VAL A 98 15.08 -12.94 -1.22
N ALA A 99 14.05 -12.23 -0.73
CA ALA A 99 13.61 -12.35 0.66
C ALA A 99 13.15 -13.78 1.00
N LEU A 100 12.41 -14.43 0.10
CA LEU A 100 12.00 -15.83 0.24
C LEU A 100 13.21 -16.76 0.22
N GLN A 101 14.13 -16.58 -0.72
CA GLN A 101 15.35 -17.38 -0.80
C GLN A 101 16.18 -17.29 0.48
N ARG A 102 16.31 -16.08 1.05
CA ARG A 102 17.00 -15.87 2.33
C ARG A 102 16.28 -16.59 3.47
N ALA A 103 14.96 -16.51 3.55
CA ALA A 103 14.18 -17.19 4.59
C ALA A 103 14.31 -18.72 4.48
N LEU A 104 14.24 -19.26 3.26
CA LEU A 104 14.45 -20.69 3.00
C LEU A 104 15.86 -21.11 3.38
N PHE A 105 16.88 -20.35 2.99
CA PHE A 105 18.26 -20.64 3.35
C PHE A 105 18.47 -20.61 4.87
N SER A 106 17.93 -19.61 5.57
CA SER A 106 17.99 -19.54 7.03
C SER A 106 17.28 -20.71 7.71
N PHE A 107 16.11 -21.11 7.19
CA PHE A 107 15.37 -22.27 7.70
C PHE A 107 16.15 -23.57 7.48
N LEU A 108 16.63 -23.81 6.25
CA LEU A 108 17.45 -24.96 5.92
C LEU A 108 18.71 -25.00 6.78
N TRP A 109 19.44 -23.90 6.91
CA TRP A 109 20.61 -23.80 7.77
C TRP A 109 20.29 -24.15 9.24
N ALA A 110 19.20 -23.62 9.79
CA ALA A 110 18.78 -23.93 11.16
C ALA A 110 18.44 -25.42 11.34
N THR A 111 17.79 -26.05 10.35
CA THR A 111 17.40 -27.47 10.41
C THR A 111 18.53 -28.46 10.08
N TYR A 112 19.45 -28.09 9.20
CA TYR A 112 20.51 -28.95 8.69
C TYR A 112 21.90 -28.68 9.28
N SER A 113 22.07 -27.61 10.07
CA SER A 113 23.34 -27.41 10.79
C SER A 113 23.47 -28.47 11.90
N PRO A 114 24.51 -29.33 11.85
CA PRO A 114 24.74 -30.30 12.91
C PRO A 114 25.45 -29.58 14.05
N ARG A 115 24.72 -28.82 14.86
CA ARG A 115 25.27 -28.27 16.11
C ARG A 115 24.24 -28.16 17.23
N ALA A 116 23.65 -29.31 17.54
CA ALA A 116 22.95 -29.57 18.80
C ALA A 116 23.69 -30.65 19.61
N SER A 117 25.00 -30.48 19.84
CA SER A 117 25.69 -31.15 20.95
C SER A 117 27.06 -30.52 21.20
N ARG A 118 27.29 -30.09 22.44
CA ARG A 118 28.51 -29.53 23.03
C ARG A 118 28.74 -28.05 22.77
N GLY A 119 28.65 -27.32 23.88
CA GLY A 119 28.78 -25.88 23.96
C GLY A 119 30.07 -25.37 23.34
N GLN A 120 29.94 -24.33 22.54
CA GLN A 120 30.98 -23.36 22.34
C GLN A 120 30.32 -22.08 21.85
N LEU A 121 30.40 -21.05 22.68
CA LEU A 121 30.11 -19.67 22.32
C LEU A 121 30.84 -19.34 21.02
N TYR A 122 30.09 -19.05 19.96
CA TYR A 122 30.57 -18.18 18.89
C TYR A 122 29.60 -17.03 18.79
N ALA A 123 30.04 -15.90 19.35
CA ALA A 123 29.54 -14.59 18.98
C ALA A 123 29.70 -14.45 17.46
N LEU A 124 28.58 -14.53 16.74
CA LEU A 124 28.51 -13.92 15.41
C LEU A 124 28.05 -12.50 15.64
N ASP A 125 29.02 -11.64 15.96
CA ASP A 125 28.90 -10.19 15.87
C ASP A 125 28.63 -9.83 14.41
N PHE A 126 27.36 -9.81 14.03
CA PHE A 126 26.90 -9.12 12.83
C PHE A 126 26.96 -7.62 13.13
N SER A 127 28.15 -7.01 13.08
CA SER A 127 28.32 -5.56 13.21
C SER A 127 27.60 -4.85 12.06
N PRO A 128 26.52 -4.07 12.31
CA PRO A 128 26.11 -3.05 11.36
C PRO A 128 26.99 -1.83 11.65
N GLY A 129 27.79 -1.41 10.68
CA GLY A 129 28.53 -0.16 10.78
C GLY A 129 27.57 1.00 11.01
N PHE A 130 27.53 1.52 12.24
CA PHE A 130 27.02 2.85 12.55
C PHE A 130 27.83 3.43 13.72
N ARG A 131 28.64 4.45 13.42
CA ARG A 131 29.35 5.25 14.42
C ARG A 131 28.33 6.00 15.28
N ALA A 132 28.44 5.90 16.60
CA ALA A 132 28.04 6.97 17.51
C ALA A 132 28.86 6.89 18.82
N SER A 133 29.74 7.88 18.95
CA SER A 133 30.27 8.54 20.14
C SER A 133 30.37 7.77 21.47
N THR A 134 31.61 7.75 21.97
CA THR A 134 31.97 7.60 23.39
C THR A 134 31.15 8.49 24.31
N ALA A 135 30.58 7.90 25.36
CA ALA A 135 30.30 8.58 26.62
C ALA A 135 30.74 7.66 27.76
N VAL A 136 31.82 8.07 28.41
CA VAL A 136 32.35 7.50 29.65
C VAL A 136 31.42 7.90 30.79
N THR A 137 30.88 6.95 31.53
CA THR A 137 30.55 7.16 32.95
C THR A 137 30.82 5.88 33.73
N ARG A 138 31.86 5.98 34.56
CA ARG A 138 32.27 5.03 35.59
C ARG A 138 31.25 5.11 36.73
N ALA A 139 30.76 3.97 37.20
CA ALA A 139 30.00 3.90 38.44
C ALA A 139 30.96 4.01 39.64
N ALA A 140 30.60 4.87 40.58
CA ALA A 140 30.86 4.75 42.01
C ALA A 140 29.62 5.31 42.73
#